data_AF-A0A392VND5-F1
#
_entry.id   AF-A0A392VND5-F1
#
_cell.length_a   1.000
_cell.length_b   1.000
_cell.length_c   1.000
_cell.angle_alpha   90.00
_cell.angle_beta   90.00
_cell.angle_gamma   90.00
#
_symmetry.space_group_name_H-M   'P 1'
#
loop_
_entity.id
_entity.type
_entity.pdbx_description
1 polymer ?
#
loop_
_entity_poly.entity_id
_entity_poly.type
_entity_poly.pdbx_seq_one_letter_code
_entity_poly.pdbx_strand_id
1 'polypeptide(L)' 'VEAVGAGVPMITWPVHGEQFYNEKLITEVRRIGVEVGATEWCLSSFGERETLVTRDSIEKAVRRLMDG' A
#
# COMPACT_ATOMS: atom_id res chain seq x y z
N VAL A 1 -7.00 9.26 -6.62
CA VAL A 1 -8.23 10.03 -6.28
C VAL A 1 -9.48 9.20 -6.50
N GLU A 2 -9.52 8.35 -7.53
CA GLU A 2 -10.67 7.51 -7.91
C GLU A 2 -11.25 6.68 -6.75
N ALA A 3 -10.43 5.87 -6.06
CA ALA A 3 -10.89 5.04 -4.95
C ALA A 3 -11.51 5.86 -3.80
N VAL A 4 -10.90 6.99 -3.45
CA VAL A 4 -11.43 7.91 -2.42
C VAL A 4 -12.77 8.50 -2.85
N GLY A 5 -12.90 8.92 -4.11
CA GLY A 5 -14.16 9.44 -4.65
C GLY A 5 -15.25 8.38 -4.76
N ALA A 6 -14.88 7.12 -4.99
CA ALA A 6 -15.79 5.99 -5.03
C ALA A 6 -16.11 5.39 -3.65
N GLY A 7 -15.45 5.86 -2.58
CA GLY A 7 -15.63 5.31 -1.23
C GLY A 7 -15.09 3.87 -1.08
N VAL A 8 -14.10 3.48 -1.90
CA VAL A 8 -13.52 2.14 -1.88
C VAL A 8 -12.21 2.15 -1.06
N PRO A 9 -12.08 1.31 -0.02
CA PRO A 9 -10.84 1.24 0.76
C PRO A 9 -9.72 0.55 -0.02
N MET A 10 -8.46 0.90 0.28
CA MET A 10 -7.30 0.46 -0.52
C MET A 10 -6.31 -0.37 0.28
N ILE A 11 -5.72 -1.38 -0.36
CA ILE A 11 -4.44 -1.94 0.06
C ILE A 11 -3.35 -1.13 -0.64
N THR A 12 -2.46 -0.49 0.11
CA THR A 12 -1.38 0.33 -0.45
C THR A 12 -0.15 -0.53 -0.72
N TRP A 13 0.42 -0.36 -1.92
CA TRP A 13 1.65 -1.01 -2.35
C TRP A 13 2.56 0.01 -3.05
N PRO A 14 3.30 0.82 -2.28
CA PRO A 14 4.18 1.83 -2.85
C PRO A 14 5.40 1.20 -3.56
N VAL A 15 5.91 1.90 -4.57
CA VAL A 15 7.10 1.50 -5.35
C VAL A 15 8.18 2.57 -5.36
N HIS A 16 7.82 3.81 -5.70
CA HIS A 16 8.77 4.91 -5.84
C HIS A 16 8.10 6.26 -5.57
N GLY A 17 8.91 7.32 -5.56
CA GLY A 17 8.43 8.70 -5.52
C GLY A 17 7.57 8.97 -4.29
N GLU A 18 6.47 9.69 -4.50
CA GLU A 18 5.56 10.16 -3.46
C GLU A 18 4.60 9.08 -2.94
N GLN A 19 4.61 7.87 -3.52
CA GLN A 19 3.66 6.81 -3.15
C GLN A 19 3.73 6.43 -1.67
N PHE A 20 4.90 6.54 -1.03
CA PHE A 20 5.08 6.28 0.40
C PHE A 20 4.42 7.35 1.27
N TYR A 21 4.45 8.62 0.84
CA TYR A 21 3.69 9.67 1.53
C TYR A 21 2.18 9.49 1.33
N ASN A 22 1.77 9.11 0.12
CA ASN A 22 0.38 8.82 -0.17
C ASN A 22 -0.13 7.61 0.63
N GLU A 23 0.69 6.58 0.81
CA GLU A 23 0.38 5.46 1.70
C GLU A 23 0.06 5.98 3.11
N LYS A 24 0.94 6.77 3.73
CA LYS A 24 0.71 7.32 5.06
C LYS A 24 -0.52 8.21 5.16
N LEU A 25 -0.80 8.98 4.11
CA LEU A 25 -2.05 9.75 4.01
C LEU A 25 -3.28 8.83 4.02
N ILE A 26 -3.25 7.71 3.30
CA ILE A 26 -4.37 6.76 3.21
C ILE A 26 -4.54 5.94 4.49
N THR A 27 -3.46 5.40 5.04
CA THR A 27 -3.49 4.41 6.12
C THR A 27 -3.50 5.04 7.51
N GLU A 28 -2.68 6.06 7.75
CA GLU A 28 -2.53 6.65 9.09
C GLU A 28 -3.41 7.88 9.30
N VAL A 29 -3.46 8.77 8.32
CA VAL A 29 -4.20 10.04 8.43
C VAL A 29 -5.68 9.85 8.13
N ARG A 30 -6.01 9.30 6.95
CA ARG A 30 -7.40 9.10 6.53
C ARG A 30 -8.00 7.80 7.05
N ARG A 31 -7.17 6.80 7.37
CA ARG A 31 -7.58 5.49 7.91
C ARG A 31 -8.61 4.77 7.02
N ILE A 32 -8.42 4.86 5.71
CA ILE A 32 -9.29 4.25 4.68
C ILE A 32 -8.57 3.16 3.88
N GLY A 33 -7.49 2.62 4.42
CA GLY A 33 -6.73 1.57 3.76
C GLY A 33 -5.76 0.87 4.71
N VAL A 34 -5.09 -0.16 4.19
CA VAL A 34 -4.10 -0.97 4.91
C VAL A 34 -2.83 -1.12 4.10
N GLU A 35 -1.69 -1.18 4.79
CA GLU A 35 -0.37 -1.35 4.17
C GLU A 35 -0.13 -2.83 3.84
N VAL A 36 0.36 -3.12 2.63
CA VAL A 36 0.79 -4.47 2.27
C VAL A 36 2.16 -4.84 2.84
N GLY A 37 2.91 -3.85 3.35
CA GLY A 37 4.26 -4.02 3.88
C GLY A 37 5.38 -3.84 2.87
N ALA A 38 5.15 -3.10 1.77
CA ALA A 38 6.20 -2.71 0.84
C ALA A 38 6.98 -1.51 1.42
N THR A 39 8.13 -1.76 2.05
CA THR A 39 8.89 -0.72 2.78
C THR A 39 10.12 -0.20 2.03
N GLU A 40 10.52 -0.86 0.94
CA GLU A 40 11.69 -0.47 0.17
C GLU A 40 11.34 0.59 -0.88
N TRP A 41 11.98 1.76 -0.77
CA TRP A 41 11.85 2.84 -1.74
C TRP A 41 12.85 2.66 -2.89
N CYS A 42 12.34 2.60 -4.11
CA CYS A 42 13.17 2.53 -5.32
C CYS A 42 13.24 3.90 -6.04
N LEU A 43 14.39 4.21 -6.63
CA LEU A 43 14.59 5.44 -7.40
C LEU A 43 13.71 5.49 -8.68
N SER A 44 13.36 4.33 -9.23
CA SER A 44 12.47 4.20 -10.39
C SER A 44 11.53 3.00 -10.22
N SER A 45 10.40 3.00 -10.93
CA SER A 45 9.43 1.90 -10.92
C SER A 45 9.96 0.58 -11.47
N PHE A 46 11.06 0.65 -12.23
CA PHE A 46 11.67 -0.48 -12.93
C PHE A 46 13.03 -0.89 -12.33
N GLY A 47 13.40 -0.30 -11.19
CA GLY A 47 14.61 -0.69 -10.46
C GLY A 47 14.47 -2.10 -9.88
N GLU A 48 15.60 -2.79 -9.74
CA GLU A 48 15.64 -4.02 -8.95
C GLU A 48 15.24 -3.71 -7.50
N ARG A 49 14.47 -4.63 -6.91
CA ARG A 49 14.07 -4.59 -5.51
C ARG A 49 14.89 -5.62 -4.75
N GLU A 50 15.46 -5.21 -3.63
CA GLU A 50 16.14 -6.13 -2.72
C GLU A 50 15.14 -6.94 -1.88
N THR A 51 13.94 -6.38 -1.67
CA THR A 51 12.89 -6.91 -0.79
C THR A 51 11.66 -7.32 -1.58
N LEU A 52 11.21 -8.55 -1.33
CA LEU A 52 9.96 -9.07 -1.87
C LEU A 52 8.85 -8.99 -0.82
N VAL A 53 7.68 -8.50 -1.22
CA VAL A 53 6.46 -8.64 -0.44
C VAL A 53 6.01 -10.09 -0.52
N THR A 54 5.99 -10.78 0.61
CA THR A 54 5.64 -12.20 0.67
C THR A 54 4.15 -12.42 0.47
N ARG A 55 3.78 -13.62 0.02
CA ARG A 55 2.39 -14.08 -0.03
C ARG A 55 1.68 -13.86 1.31
N ASP A 56 2.33 -14.20 2.42
CA ASP A 56 1.75 -14.08 3.76
C ASP A 56 1.40 -12.63 4.10
N SER A 57 2.23 -11.66 3.66
CA SER A 57 1.94 -10.24 3.84
C SER A 57 0.70 -9.81 3.05
N ILE A 58 0.61 -10.26 1.79
CA ILE A 58 -0.54 -10.00 0.92
C ILE A 58 -1.81 -10.61 1.52
N GLU A 59 -1.76 -11.87 1.96
CA GLU A 59 -2.89 -12.56 2.56
C GLU A 59 -3.39 -11.82 3.81
N LYS A 60 -2.46 -11.42 4.69
CA LYS A 60 -2.81 -10.64 5.90
C LYS A 60 -3.44 -9.29 5.54
N ALA A 61 -2.92 -8.58 4.54
CA ALA A 61 -3.48 -7.30 4.11
C ALA A 61 -4.89 -7.46 3.53
N VAL A 62 -5.11 -8.48 2.69
CA VAL A 62 -6.44 -8.79 2.13
C VAL A 62 -7.44 -9.14 3.22
N ARG A 63 -7.09 -10.04 4.14
CA ARG A 63 -7.96 -10.38 5.28
C ARG A 63 -8.31 -9.15 6.11
N ARG A 64 -7.30 -8.34 6.49
CA ARG A 64 -7.52 -7.11 7.27
C ARG A 64 -8.42 -6.08 6.59
N LEU A 65 -8.41 -6.00 5.25
CA LEU A 65 -9.29 -5.08 4.52
C LEU A 65 -10.73 -5.62 4.45
N MET A 66 -10.89 -6.93 4.27
CA MET A 66 -12.19 -7.57 4.04
C MET A 66 -12.95 -7.90 5.33
N ASP A 67 -12.24 -8.22 6.41
CA ASP A 67 -12.79 -8.60 7.71
C ASP A 67 -13.18 -7.38 8.57
N GLY A 68 -13.59 -6.28 7.91
CA GLY A 68 -13.81 -4.95 8.51
C GLY A 68 -14.61 -4.91 9.81
#